data_AF-A0A5S9M6J1-F1
#
_entry.id   AF-A0A5S9M6J1-F1
#
_cell.length_a   1.000
_cell.length_b   1.000
_cell.length_c   1.000
_cell.angle_alpha   90.00
_cell.angle_beta   90.00
_cell.angle_gamma   90.00
#
_symmetry.space_group_name_H-M   'P 1'
#
loop_
_entity.id
_entity.type
_entity.pdbx_description
1 polymer ?
#
loop_
_entity_poly.entity_id
_entity_poly.type
_entity_poly.pdbx_seq_one_letter_code
_entity_poly.pdbx_strand_id
1 'polypeptide(L)'
;MVFFSLYGDLELAESRLLEGYGSTWRIVSPGLWFKVYPFCSAAHHAADAIQSLTKERAFLPEQVKQIDVIFPPGGDAALIEQTPLTGEEGRFSVEYVIALAVFGQTLTLDAFTKKKPFHQTCGHG
;
A
#
# COMPACT_ATOMS: atom_id res chain seq x y z
N MET A 1 19.26 13.12 -28.82
CA MET A 1 18.81 12.84 -27.44
C MET A 1 17.57 11.95 -27.56
N VAL A 2 17.67 10.62 -27.36
CA VAL A 2 16.57 9.68 -27.74
C VAL A 2 15.79 9.17 -26.53
N PHE A 3 16.42 9.07 -25.36
CA PHE A 3 15.79 8.46 -24.18
C PHE A 3 14.54 9.20 -23.68
N PHE A 4 14.65 10.51 -23.44
CA PHE A 4 13.52 11.29 -22.92
C PHE A 4 12.37 11.41 -23.92
N SER A 5 12.66 11.45 -25.23
CA SER A 5 11.60 11.44 -26.26
C SER A 5 10.86 10.11 -26.34
N LEU A 6 11.49 9.00 -25.93
CA LEU A 6 10.89 7.66 -25.99
C LEU A 6 10.10 7.30 -24.72
N TYR A 7 10.61 7.70 -23.54
CA TYR A 7 10.07 7.28 -22.24
C TYR A 7 9.48 8.42 -21.40
N GLY A 8 9.45 9.66 -21.90
CA GLY A 8 8.98 10.79 -21.14
C GLY A 8 8.77 12.06 -21.98
N ASP A 9 9.17 13.19 -21.40
CA ASP A 9 9.02 14.52 -21.99
C ASP A 9 10.41 15.15 -22.18
N LEU A 10 10.80 15.35 -23.44
CA LEU A 10 12.10 15.90 -23.81
C LEU A 10 12.26 17.35 -23.35
N GLU A 11 11.24 18.18 -23.56
CA GLU A 11 11.29 19.61 -23.25
C GLU A 11 11.35 19.84 -21.73
N LEU A 12 10.62 19.03 -20.97
CA LEU A 12 10.66 19.09 -19.51
C LEU A 12 12.02 18.63 -18.96
N ALA A 13 12.60 17.57 -19.52
CA ALA A 13 13.91 17.08 -19.09
C ALA A 13 15.01 18.13 -19.35
N GLU A 14 15.01 18.76 -20.51
CA GLU A 14 15.97 19.82 -20.85
C GLU A 14 15.90 21.01 -19.89
N SER A 15 14.70 21.38 -19.46
CA SER A 15 14.49 22.56 -18.60
C SER A 15 14.64 22.29 -17.09
N ARG A 16 14.38 21.05 -16.61
CA ARG A 16 14.26 20.77 -15.17
C ARG A 16 15.27 19.78 -14.62
N LEU A 17 15.86 18.91 -15.43
CA LEU A 17 16.60 17.75 -14.91
C LEU A 17 17.80 18.13 -14.03
N LEU A 18 18.52 19.21 -14.39
CA LEU A 18 19.68 19.69 -13.65
C LEU A 18 19.36 20.89 -12.75
N GLU A 19 18.09 21.31 -12.68
CA GLU A 19 17.68 22.43 -11.84
C GLU A 19 17.95 22.11 -10.36
N GLY A 20 18.76 22.96 -9.70
CA GLY A 20 19.13 22.79 -8.31
C GLY A 20 20.11 21.63 -8.03
N TYR A 21 20.79 21.10 -9.05
CA TYR A 21 21.81 20.08 -8.84
C TYR A 21 22.91 20.58 -7.88
N GLY A 22 23.21 19.80 -6.84
CA GLY A 22 24.21 20.12 -5.83
C GLY A 22 23.79 21.12 -4.75
N SER A 23 22.61 21.73 -4.82
CA SER A 23 22.14 22.67 -3.78
C SER A 23 21.53 21.94 -2.57
N THR A 24 20.66 20.96 -2.82
CA THR A 24 20.15 20.04 -1.80
C THR A 24 19.98 18.66 -2.43
N TRP A 25 20.61 17.66 -1.83
CA TRP A 25 20.53 16.29 -2.34
C TRP A 25 19.14 15.71 -2.11
N ARG A 26 18.55 15.11 -3.15
CA ARG A 26 17.19 14.52 -3.07
C ARG A 26 17.08 13.39 -2.04
N ILE A 27 18.19 12.72 -1.72
CA ILE A 27 18.28 11.74 -0.62
C ILE A 27 18.02 12.36 0.77
N VAL A 28 18.22 13.68 0.91
CA VAL A 28 17.95 14.44 2.14
C VAL A 28 16.58 15.11 2.07
N SER A 29 16.26 15.81 0.98
CA SER A 29 14.95 16.47 0.79
C SER A 29 14.44 16.32 -0.65
N PRO A 30 13.25 15.72 -0.88
CA PRO A 30 12.24 15.32 0.10
C PRO A 30 12.65 14.10 0.95
N GLY A 31 13.76 13.44 0.60
CA GLY A 31 14.33 12.36 1.39
C GLY A 31 13.81 10.98 0.99
N LEU A 32 14.38 9.97 1.65
CA LEU A 32 13.93 8.59 1.53
C LEU A 32 12.73 8.34 2.44
N TRP A 33 11.73 7.62 1.92
CA TRP A 33 10.67 7.07 2.75
C TRP A 33 10.97 5.60 3.07
N PHE A 34 11.32 5.32 4.32
CA PHE A 34 11.58 3.96 4.79
C PHE A 34 10.27 3.24 5.10
N LYS A 35 10.00 2.14 4.39
CA LYS A 35 8.80 1.33 4.60
C LYS A 35 8.88 0.57 5.92
N VAL A 36 7.86 0.72 6.75
CA VAL A 36 7.68 -0.08 7.98
C VAL A 36 6.85 -1.35 7.73
N TYR A 37 6.07 -1.37 6.64
CA TYR A 37 5.25 -2.50 6.24
C TYR A 37 5.76 -3.21 4.98
N PRO A 38 5.62 -4.55 4.87
CA PRO A 38 6.15 -5.35 3.77
C PRO A 38 5.26 -5.38 2.51
N PHE A 39 4.55 -4.29 2.20
CA PHE A 39 3.62 -4.20 1.07
C PHE A 39 3.67 -2.84 0.34
N CYS A 40 2.82 -2.65 -0.66
CA CYS A 40 2.74 -1.45 -1.48
C CYS A 40 2.52 -0.19 -0.61
N SER A 41 3.29 0.86 -0.87
CA SER A 41 3.23 2.12 -0.09
C SER A 41 1.86 2.79 -0.17
N ALA A 42 1.11 2.59 -1.26
CA ALA A 42 -0.24 3.13 -1.40
C ALA A 42 -1.21 2.63 -0.31
N ALA A 43 -0.96 1.45 0.27
CA ALA A 43 -1.77 0.92 1.37
C ALA A 43 -1.28 1.34 2.77
N HIS A 44 -0.14 2.04 2.91
CA HIS A 44 0.43 2.39 4.23
C HIS A 44 -0.49 3.31 5.02
N HIS A 45 -1.11 4.30 4.36
CA HIS A 45 -2.03 5.22 5.02
C HIS A 45 -3.26 4.51 5.57
N ALA A 46 -3.82 3.56 4.80
CA ALA A 46 -4.93 2.73 5.26
C ALA A 46 -4.52 1.80 6.42
N ALA A 47 -3.33 1.22 6.36
CA ALA A 47 -2.76 0.37 7.42
C ALA A 47 -2.59 1.13 8.74
N ASP A 48 -2.08 2.36 8.68
CA ASP A 48 -1.93 3.22 9.86
C ASP A 48 -3.29 3.63 10.42
N ALA A 49 -4.24 4.00 9.55
CA ALA A 49 -5.58 4.41 9.95
C ALA A 49 -6.34 3.27 10.65
N ILE A 50 -6.39 2.07 10.06
CA ILE A 50 -7.11 0.94 10.66
C ILE A 50 -6.47 0.48 11.97
N GLN A 51 -5.14 0.46 12.08
CA GLN A 51 -4.45 0.13 13.33
C GLN A 51 -4.69 1.17 14.42
N SER A 52 -4.83 2.44 14.06
CA SER A 52 -5.18 3.49 15.02
C SER A 52 -6.62 3.29 15.51
N LEU A 53 -7.55 3.01 14.58
CA LEU A 53 -8.96 2.75 14.91
C LEU A 53 -9.14 1.51 15.80
N THR A 54 -8.46 0.40 15.52
CA THR A 54 -8.56 -0.83 16.34
C THR A 54 -7.92 -0.68 17.72
N LYS A 55 -6.94 0.21 17.87
CA LYS A 55 -6.36 0.56 19.19
C LYS A 55 -7.28 1.47 20.00
N GLU A 56 -7.90 2.46 19.36
CA GLU A 56 -8.79 3.42 20.02
C GLU A 56 -10.16 2.81 20.36
N ARG A 57 -10.63 1.87 19.54
CA ARG A 57 -11.94 1.24 19.67
C ARG A 57 -11.77 -0.27 19.63
N ALA A 58 -12.02 -0.90 20.77
CA ALA A 58 -12.17 -2.35 20.79
C ALA A 58 -13.50 -2.73 20.14
N PHE A 59 -13.42 -3.43 19.01
CA PHE A 59 -14.56 -4.09 18.38
C PHE A 59 -14.15 -5.49 17.95
N LEU A 60 -15.13 -6.38 17.92
CA LEU A 60 -14.96 -7.71 17.35
C LEU A 60 -15.13 -7.62 15.82
N PRO A 61 -14.39 -8.41 15.02
CA PRO A 61 -14.52 -8.41 13.56
C PRO A 61 -15.97 -8.58 13.09
N GLU A 62 -16.77 -9.36 13.79
CA GLU A 62 -18.18 -9.65 13.47
C GLU A 62 -19.10 -8.43 13.61
N GLN A 63 -18.64 -7.38 14.31
CA GLN A 63 -19.37 -6.11 14.44
C GLN A 63 -19.12 -5.17 13.26
N VAL A 64 -18.11 -5.45 12.43
CA VAL A 64 -17.79 -4.65 11.25
C VAL A 64 -18.72 -5.02 10.10
N LYS A 65 -19.67 -4.15 9.80
CA LYS A 65 -20.60 -4.34 8.67
C LYS A 65 -19.95 -4.01 7.32
N GLN A 66 -19.16 -2.94 7.27
CA GLN A 66 -18.55 -2.40 6.05
C GLN A 66 -17.38 -1.51 6.41
N ILE A 67 -16.37 -1.44 5.54
CA ILE A 67 -15.26 -0.48 5.61
C ILE A 67 -15.18 0.23 4.27
N ASP A 68 -15.24 1.56 4.30
CA ASP A 68 -15.03 2.40 3.12
C ASP A 68 -13.65 3.03 3.17
N VAL A 69 -12.86 2.84 2.11
CA VAL A 69 -11.53 3.44 1.96
C VAL A 69 -11.59 4.48 0.86
N ILE A 70 -11.19 5.71 1.18
CA ILE A 70 -11.32 6.84 0.27
C ILE A 70 -9.93 7.27 -0.20
N PHE A 71 -9.71 7.24 -1.52
CA PHE A 71 -8.48 7.68 -2.15
C PHE A 71 -8.74 8.94 -3.00
N PRO A 72 -7.74 9.84 -3.15
CA PRO A 72 -7.77 10.83 -4.21
C PRO A 72 -7.69 10.15 -5.59
N PRO A 73 -8.02 10.84 -6.70
CA PRO A 73 -7.90 10.27 -8.04
C PRO A 73 -6.52 9.66 -8.30
N GLY A 74 -6.47 8.36 -8.60
CA GLY A 74 -5.24 7.60 -8.85
C GLY A 74 -4.42 7.23 -7.61
N GLY A 75 -4.88 7.57 -6.40
CA GLY A 75 -4.18 7.27 -5.15
C GLY A 75 -4.06 5.78 -4.84
N ASP A 76 -4.96 4.98 -5.40
CA ASP A 76 -5.01 3.52 -5.31
C ASP A 76 -4.54 2.83 -6.60
N ALA A 77 -4.02 3.54 -7.60
CA ALA A 77 -3.67 2.95 -8.89
C ALA A 77 -2.64 1.82 -8.81
N ALA A 78 -1.81 1.81 -7.76
CA ALA A 78 -0.85 0.74 -7.49
C ALA A 78 -1.45 -0.46 -6.73
N LEU A 79 -2.68 -0.36 -6.23
CA LEU A 79 -3.38 -1.39 -5.47
C LEU A 79 -4.29 -2.20 -6.40
N ILE A 80 -3.65 -3.03 -7.22
CA ILE A 80 -4.30 -3.71 -8.34
C ILE A 80 -5.11 -4.96 -7.93
N GLU A 81 -4.99 -5.42 -6.68
CA GLU A 81 -5.62 -6.66 -6.21
C GLU A 81 -6.78 -6.36 -5.26
N GLN A 82 -8.02 -6.56 -5.71
CA GLN A 82 -9.22 -6.37 -4.86
C GLN A 82 -9.60 -7.64 -4.09
N THR A 83 -9.33 -8.81 -4.66
CA THR A 83 -9.68 -10.11 -4.10
C THR A 83 -8.48 -11.06 -4.09
N PRO A 84 -7.40 -10.74 -3.34
CA PRO A 84 -6.19 -11.53 -3.34
C PRO A 84 -6.42 -12.93 -2.76
N LEU A 85 -5.85 -13.93 -3.42
CA LEU A 85 -5.86 -15.34 -3.04
C LEU A 85 -4.59 -15.74 -2.28
N THR A 86 -3.54 -14.93 -2.38
CA THR A 86 -2.25 -15.14 -1.71
C THR A 86 -1.80 -13.90 -0.96
N GLY A 87 -0.88 -14.06 0.00
CA GLY A 87 -0.25 -12.91 0.66
C GLY A 87 0.63 -12.09 -0.28
N GLU A 88 1.13 -12.65 -1.38
CA GLU A 88 1.87 -11.87 -2.40
C GLU A 88 0.97 -10.90 -3.15
N GLU A 89 -0.20 -11.37 -3.62
CA GLU A 89 -1.25 -10.51 -4.18
C GLU A 89 -1.73 -9.50 -3.12
N GLY A 90 -1.85 -9.95 -1.87
CA GLY A 90 -2.17 -9.11 -0.72
C GLY A 90 -1.24 -7.92 -0.52
N ARG A 91 -0.02 -7.92 -1.07
CA ARG A 91 0.88 -6.75 -1.04
C ARG A 91 0.36 -5.56 -1.84
N PHE A 92 -0.60 -5.79 -2.73
CA PHE A 92 -1.21 -4.78 -3.58
C PHE A 92 -2.73 -4.70 -3.36
N SER A 93 -3.21 -5.14 -2.19
CA SER A 93 -4.63 -5.08 -1.80
C SER A 93 -4.78 -4.32 -0.49
N VAL A 94 -5.55 -3.23 -0.50
CA VAL A 94 -5.89 -2.51 0.73
C VAL A 94 -6.91 -3.29 1.57
N GLU A 95 -7.80 -4.02 0.90
CA GLU A 95 -8.81 -4.88 1.51
C GLU A 95 -8.14 -5.95 2.37
N TYR A 96 -7.12 -6.62 1.84
CA TYR A 96 -6.38 -7.64 2.57
C TYR A 96 -5.62 -7.06 3.77
N VAL A 97 -4.94 -5.92 3.59
CA VAL A 97 -4.21 -5.23 4.66
C VAL A 97 -5.16 -4.84 5.80
N ILE A 98 -6.32 -4.26 5.46
CA ILE A 98 -7.34 -3.87 6.44
C ILE A 98 -7.93 -5.11 7.11
N ALA A 99 -8.26 -6.15 6.35
CA ALA A 99 -8.81 -7.39 6.90
C ALA A 99 -7.86 -8.01 7.92
N LEU A 100 -6.56 -8.12 7.61
CA LEU A 100 -5.56 -8.60 8.57
C LEU A 100 -5.60 -7.81 9.87
N ALA A 101 -5.59 -6.47 9.79
CA ALA A 101 -5.62 -5.62 10.98
C ALA A 101 -6.93 -5.76 11.78
N VAL A 102 -8.08 -5.85 11.12
CA VAL A 102 -9.40 -6.07 11.76
C VAL A 102 -9.44 -7.41 12.50
N PHE A 103 -8.91 -8.48 11.89
CA PHE A 103 -8.79 -9.81 12.51
C PHE A 103 -7.62 -9.92 13.51
N GLY A 104 -7.04 -8.80 13.94
CA GLY A 104 -5.97 -8.75 14.93
C GLY A 104 -4.64 -9.38 14.47
N GLN A 105 -4.48 -9.61 13.17
CA GLN A 105 -3.23 -10.13 12.61
C GLN A 105 -2.18 -9.02 12.56
N THR A 106 -0.93 -9.41 12.80
CA THR A 106 0.18 -8.47 12.68
C THR A 106 0.60 -8.36 11.22
N LEU A 107 0.88 -7.14 10.76
CA LEU A 107 1.30 -6.85 9.38
C LEU A 107 2.79 -7.17 9.15
N THR A 108 3.18 -8.41 9.39
CA THR A 108 4.57 -8.90 9.25
C THR A 108 4.83 -9.56 7.89
N LEU A 109 6.10 -9.81 7.57
CA LEU A 109 6.52 -10.46 6.33
C LEU A 109 5.79 -11.79 6.07
N ASP A 110 5.54 -12.58 7.12
CA ASP A 110 4.92 -13.90 7.01
C ASP A 110 3.49 -13.87 6.47
N ALA A 111 2.76 -12.78 6.76
CA ALA A 111 1.41 -12.56 6.24
C ALA A 111 1.40 -12.29 4.72
N PHE A 112 2.52 -11.90 4.12
CA PHE A 112 2.60 -11.50 2.72
C PHE A 112 3.46 -12.46 1.88
N THR A 113 3.23 -13.76 2.07
CA THR A 113 3.93 -14.85 1.36
C THR A 113 3.01 -15.56 0.36
N LYS A 114 3.56 -16.46 -0.46
CA LYS A 114 2.79 -17.31 -1.40
C LYS A 114 1.78 -18.24 -0.73
N LYS A 115 1.85 -18.40 0.59
CA LYS A 115 0.91 -19.25 1.32
C LYS A 115 -0.48 -18.66 1.18
N LYS A 116 -1.47 -19.51 0.92
CA LYS A 116 -2.86 -19.09 1.01
C LYS A 116 -3.14 -18.63 2.44
N PRO A 117 -3.82 -17.49 2.65
CA PRO A 117 -4.24 -17.09 3.97
C PRO A 117 -5.08 -18.20 4.61
N PHE A 118 -4.90 -18.42 5.92
CA PHE A 118 -5.65 -19.40 6.70
C PHE A 118 -7.14 -19.00 6.77
N HIS A 119 -7.90 -19.23 5.72
CA HIS A 119 -9.35 -19.50 5.76
C HIS A 119 -9.86 -19.85 4.36
N GLN A 120 -9.86 -21.15 4.05
CA GLN A 120 -10.78 -21.76 3.09
C GLN A 120 -11.58 -22.85 3.81
N THR A 121 -12.32 -22.49 4.86
CA THR A 121 -13.34 -23.38 5.45
C THR A 121 -14.50 -22.55 6.02
N CYS A 122 -15.19 -21.79 5.17
CA CYS A 122 -16.62 -21.57 5.40
C CYS A 122 -17.36 -22.49 4.43
N GLY A 123 -17.42 -23.77 4.81
CA GLY A 123 -18.33 -24.72 4.19
C GLY A 123 -19.75 -24.26 4.48
N HIS A 124 -20.53 -24.09 3.43
CA HIS A 124 -21.97 -23.94 3.55
C HIS A 124 -22.54 -25.24 4.12
N GLY A 125 -23.15 -25.16 5.30
CA GLY A 125 -24.01 -26.15 5.90
C GLY A 125 -25.34 -25.49 6.26
#